data_AF-A0A1Q7TKY7-F1
#
_entry.id   AF-A0A1Q7TKY7-F1
#
_cell.length_a   1.000
_cell.length_b   1.000
_cell.length_c   1.000
_cell.angle_alpha   90.00
_cell.angle_beta   90.00
_cell.angle_gamma   90.00
#
_symmetry.space_group_name_H-M   'P 1'
#
loop_
_entity.id
_entity.type
_entity.pdbx_description
1 polymer ?
#
loop_
_entity_poly.entity_id
_entity_poly.type
_entity_poly.pdbx_seq_one_letter_code
_entity_poly.pdbx_strand_id
1 'polypeptide(L)'
;MRGFLLRLLITALGLWVADQLLPGIAFASTGALIVSALVLGFVNALIRPVIFILTLPLTILTLGLFILIVNGISLALVAWLVPGFHVAGLWSATWGAIIVSLTSWVASHFVGGSGRIERLKRVEVTGRRIDG
;
A
#
# COMPACT_ATOMS: atom_id res chain seq x y z
N MET A 1 3.66 12.81 -11.62
CA MET A 1 3.72 13.42 -10.27
C MET A 1 2.37 13.36 -9.52
N ARG A 2 1.24 13.78 -10.13
CA ARG A 2 -0.09 13.78 -9.47
C ARG A 2 -0.50 12.44 -8.83
N GLY A 3 -0.19 11.30 -9.46
CA GLY A 3 -0.55 9.98 -8.93
C GLY A 3 0.17 9.59 -7.62
N PHE A 4 1.38 10.10 -7.38
CA PHE A 4 2.11 9.85 -6.14
C PHE A 4 1.46 10.60 -4.96
N LEU A 5 1.13 11.88 -5.16
CA LEU A 5 0.44 12.70 -4.17
C LEU A 5 -0.93 12.12 -3.80
N LEU A 6 -1.70 11.66 -4.79
CA LEU A 6 -2.98 10.98 -4.55
C LEU A 6 -2.80 9.69 -3.74
N ARG A 7 -1.84 8.84 -4.11
CA ARG A 7 -1.55 7.60 -3.38
C ARG A 7 -1.12 7.89 -1.94
N LEU A 8 -0.30 8.91 -1.74
CA LEU A 8 0.12 9.36 -0.41
C LEU A 8 -1.08 9.77 0.43
N LEU A 9 -1.96 10.61 -0.13
CA LEU A 9 -3.15 11.10 0.55
C LEU A 9 -4.10 9.96 0.90
N ILE A 10 -4.28 9.00 -0.01
CA ILE A 10 -5.07 7.78 0.23
C ILE A 10 -4.46 6.93 1.35
N THR A 11 -3.14 6.79 1.38
CA THR A 11 -2.43 6.01 2.41
C THR A 11 -2.53 6.70 3.77
N ALA A 12 -2.37 8.03 3.80
CA ALA A 12 -2.57 8.85 4.98
C ALA A 12 -4.01 8.73 5.52
N LEU A 13 -5.02 8.79 4.64
CA LEU A 13 -6.41 8.53 5.02
C LEU A 13 -6.59 7.13 5.59
N GLY A 14 -5.98 6.11 5.00
CA GLY A 14 -6.01 4.75 5.53
C GLY A 14 -5.41 4.64 6.94
N LEU A 15 -4.30 5.34 7.20
CA LEU A 15 -3.68 5.38 8.52
C LEU A 15 -4.55 6.14 9.54
N TRP A 16 -5.15 7.25 9.11
CA TRP A 16 -6.09 8.00 9.94
C TRP A 16 -7.31 7.15 10.31
N VAL A 17 -7.88 6.42 9.36
CA VAL A 17 -9.00 5.50 9.64
C VAL A 17 -8.56 4.37 10.58
N ALA A 18 -7.35 3.84 10.41
CA ALA A 18 -6.82 2.81 11.30
C ALA A 18 -6.65 3.29 12.75
N ASP A 19 -6.20 4.53 12.94
CA ASP A 19 -6.10 5.20 14.25
C ASP A 19 -7.46 5.36 14.95
N GLN A 20 -8.51 5.70 14.19
CA GLN A 20 -9.85 5.87 14.75
C GLN A 20 -10.55 4.53 15.07
N LEU A 21 -10.25 3.48 14.30
CA LEU A 21 -10.91 2.18 14.44
C LEU A 21 -10.19 1.22 15.40
N LEU A 22 -8.87 1.36 15.56
CA LEU A 22 -8.09 0.50 16.45
C LEU A 22 -7.56 1.26 17.67
N PRO A 23 -7.94 0.87 18.90
CA PRO A 23 -7.36 1.45 20.11
C PRO A 23 -5.85 1.14 20.28
N GLY A 24 -5.32 0.21 19.48
CA GLY A 24 -3.90 -0.15 19.48
C GLY A 24 -3.05 0.62 18.46
N ILE A 25 -3.60 1.63 17.77
CA ILE A 25 -2.90 2.47 16.80
C ILE A 25 -3.19 3.92 17.21
N ALA A 26 -2.14 4.70 17.44
CA ALA A 26 -2.28 6.10 17.84
C ALA A 26 -1.26 6.99 17.14
N PHE A 27 -1.70 8.14 16.62
CA PHE A 27 -0.82 9.20 16.13
C PHE A 27 -0.82 10.42 17.05
N ALA A 28 0.36 10.88 17.46
CA ALA A 28 0.53 12.04 18.34
C ALA A 28 0.26 13.39 17.63
N SER A 29 0.39 13.44 16.30
CA SER A 29 0.14 14.66 15.52
C SER A 29 -0.18 14.36 14.05
N THR A 30 -0.82 15.31 13.37
CA THR A 30 -1.03 15.25 11.91
C THR A 30 0.30 15.14 11.14
N GLY A 31 1.37 15.76 11.65
CA GLY A 31 2.71 15.64 11.08
C GLY A 31 3.23 14.20 11.12
N ALA A 32 3.08 13.52 12.26
CA ALA A 32 3.45 12.11 12.39
C ALA A 32 2.68 11.24 11.39
N LEU A 33 1.38 11.49 11.21
CA LEU A 33 0.55 10.73 10.26
C LEU A 33 1.02 10.89 8.81
N ILE A 34 1.31 12.11 8.36
CA ILE A 34 1.80 12.37 7.00
C ILE A 34 3.18 11.74 6.80
N VAL A 35 4.07 11.88 7.78
CA VAL A 35 5.40 11.25 7.75
C VAL A 35 5.26 9.73 7.72
N SER A 36 4.39 9.14 8.53
CA SER A 36 4.11 7.70 8.51
C SER A 36 3.56 7.24 7.17
N ALA A 37 2.70 8.01 6.49
CA ALA A 37 2.22 7.67 5.15
C ALA A 37 3.37 7.65 4.11
N LEU A 38 4.27 8.65 4.18
CA LEU A 38 5.47 8.71 3.34
C LEU A 38 6.39 7.51 3.60
N VAL A 39 6.72 7.29 4.87
CA VAL A 39 7.62 6.22 5.30
C VAL A 39 7.01 4.86 5.00
N LEU A 40 5.71 4.65 5.20
CA LEU A 40 5.02 3.41 4.83
C LEU A 40 5.08 3.16 3.32
N GLY A 41 4.91 4.19 2.50
CA GLY A 41 5.10 4.08 1.05
C GLY A 41 6.52 3.64 0.68
N PHE A 42 7.53 4.22 1.32
CA PHE A 42 8.94 3.87 1.12
C PHE A 42 9.27 2.46 1.62
N VAL A 43 8.84 2.14 2.84
CA VAL A 43 8.97 0.83 3.47
C VAL A 43 8.32 -0.23 2.57
N ASN A 44 7.12 0.01 2.05
CA ASN A 44 6.48 -0.94 1.13
C ASN A 44 7.24 -1.11 -0.19
N ALA A 45 7.93 -0.08 -0.68
CA ALA A 45 8.75 -0.18 -1.89
C ALA A 45 10.02 -1.04 -1.67
N LEU A 46 10.58 -1.02 -0.46
CA LEU A 46 11.80 -1.76 -0.11
C LEU A 46 11.51 -3.15 0.47
N ILE A 47 10.53 -3.25 1.36
CA ILE A 47 10.18 -4.48 2.07
C ILE A 47 9.58 -5.51 1.13
N ARG A 48 8.62 -5.12 0.26
CA ARG A 48 7.94 -6.07 -0.62
C ARG A 48 8.91 -6.95 -1.42
N PRO A 49 9.91 -6.41 -2.16
CA PRO A 49 10.79 -7.26 -2.95
C PRO A 49 11.64 -8.20 -2.08
N VAL A 50 12.15 -7.72 -0.95
CA VAL A 50 13.01 -8.51 -0.05
C VAL A 50 12.22 -9.61 0.64
N ILE A 51 11.10 -9.23 1.28
CA ILE A 51 10.30 -10.17 2.04
C ILE A 51 9.59 -11.16 1.12
N PHE A 52 9.06 -10.75 -0.04
CA PHE A 52 8.35 -11.66 -0.93
C PHE A 52 9.20 -12.86 -1.37
N ILE A 53 10.49 -12.65 -1.65
CA ILE A 53 11.40 -13.73 -2.01
C ILE A 53 11.61 -14.68 -0.83
N LEU A 54 11.83 -14.13 0.37
CA LEU A 54 12.08 -14.91 1.58
C LEU A 54 10.83 -15.65 2.06
N THR A 55 9.66 -15.05 1.89
CA THR A 55 8.39 -15.56 2.42
C THR A 55 7.61 -16.36 1.40
N LEU A 56 7.99 -16.38 0.13
CA LEU A 56 7.31 -17.13 -0.93
C LEU A 56 6.98 -18.58 -0.55
N PRO A 57 7.94 -19.42 -0.10
CA PRO A 57 7.64 -20.81 0.27
C PRO A 57 6.68 -20.89 1.46
N LEU A 58 6.88 -20.02 2.45
CA LEU A 58 6.03 -19.96 3.64
C LEU A 58 4.62 -19.46 3.33
N THR A 59 4.51 -18.53 2.38
CA THR A 59 3.25 -17.95 1.91
C THR A 59 2.43 -19.00 1.19
N ILE A 60 3.07 -19.83 0.35
CA ILE A 60 2.42 -20.97 -0.30
C ILE A 60 1.98 -21.99 0.76
N LEU A 61 2.85 -22.32 1.73
CA LEU A 61 2.55 -23.28 2.79
C LEU A 61 1.39 -22.82 3.70
N THR A 62 1.27 -21.51 3.92
CA THR A 62 0.23 -20.88 4.77
C THR A 62 -0.97 -20.36 3.96
N LEU A 63 -1.07 -20.70 2.67
CA LEU A 63 -2.14 -20.27 1.76
C LEU A 63 -2.35 -18.74 1.72
N GLY A 64 -1.27 -17.97 1.86
CA GLY A 64 -1.33 -16.51 1.84
C GLY A 64 -1.55 -15.84 3.20
N LEU A 65 -1.80 -16.60 4.28
CA LEU A 65 -2.01 -16.02 5.61
C LEU A 65 -0.79 -15.21 6.09
N PHE A 66 0.42 -15.65 5.72
CA PHE A 66 1.65 -14.94 6.07
C PHE A 66 1.74 -13.52 5.48
N ILE A 67 1.02 -13.21 4.39
CA ILE A 67 1.00 -11.87 3.79
C ILE A 67 0.43 -10.84 4.78
N LEU A 68 -0.56 -11.23 5.60
CA LEU A 68 -1.13 -10.34 6.61
C LEU A 68 -0.07 -9.95 7.64
N ILE A 69 0.70 -10.94 8.11
CA ILE A 69 1.79 -10.73 9.07
C ILE A 69 2.85 -9.81 8.47
N VAL A 70 3.26 -10.02 7.22
CA VAL A 70 4.23 -9.17 6.53
C VAL A 70 3.77 -7.72 6.42
N ASN A 71 2.50 -7.50 6.05
CA ASN A 71 1.93 -6.16 5.97
C ASN A 71 1.87 -5.50 7.37
N GLY A 72 1.53 -6.27 8.41
CA GLY A 72 1.56 -5.83 9.80
C GLY A 72 2.98 -5.47 10.26
N ILE A 73 3.97 -6.28 9.95
CA ILE A 73 5.39 -6.01 10.25
C ILE A 73 5.83 -4.71 9.57
N SER A 74 5.42 -4.49 8.33
CA SER A 74 5.74 -3.25 7.61
C SER A 74 5.18 -2.03 8.34
N LEU A 75 3.93 -2.10 8.83
CA LEU A 75 3.33 -1.02 9.60
C LEU A 75 4.00 -0.83 10.97
N ALA A 76 4.32 -1.92 11.66
CA ALA A 76 5.04 -1.88 12.93
C ALA A 76 6.45 -1.27 12.76
N LEU A 77 7.13 -1.56 11.65
CA LEU A 77 8.42 -0.95 11.34
C LEU A 77 8.29 0.57 11.14
N VAL A 78 7.21 1.02 10.48
CA VAL A 78 6.93 2.46 10.33
C VAL A 78 6.67 3.10 11.68
N ALA A 79 5.93 2.44 12.58
CA ALA A 79 5.70 2.92 13.94
C ALA A 79 7.00 3.05 14.73
N TRP A 80 7.91 2.11 14.55
CA TRP A 80 9.23 2.18 15.17
C TRP A 80 10.11 3.30 14.59
N LEU A 81 10.00 3.58 13.28
CA LEU A 81 10.81 4.58 12.60
C LEU A 81 10.29 6.02 12.76
N VAL A 82 8.97 6.20 12.95
CA VAL A 82 8.34 7.52 13.03
C VAL A 82 8.01 7.87 14.49
N PRO A 83 8.70 8.84 15.10
CA PRO A 83 8.35 9.31 16.44
C PRO A 83 6.96 9.93 16.42
N GLY A 84 6.10 9.48 17.35
CA GLY A 84 4.70 9.89 17.42
C GLY A 84 3.73 8.98 16.68
N PHE A 85 4.17 7.85 16.11
CA PHE A 85 3.28 6.76 15.71
C PHE A 85 3.44 5.59 16.69
N HIS A 86 2.37 5.27 17.42
CA HIS A 86 2.36 4.20 18.41
C HIS A 86 1.52 3.01 17.94
N VAL A 87 2.06 1.80 18.13
CA VAL A 87 1.36 0.55 17.84
C VAL A 87 1.52 -0.41 19.01
N ALA A 88 0.40 -0.86 19.59
CA ALA A 88 0.38 -1.68 20.80
C ALA A 88 0.97 -3.09 20.60
N GLY A 89 1.00 -3.60 19.36
CA GLY A 89 1.59 -4.89 19.05
C GLY A 89 1.37 -5.35 17.61
N LEU A 90 1.89 -6.53 17.28
CA LEU A 90 1.83 -7.06 15.91
C LEU A 90 0.40 -7.34 15.44
N TRP A 91 -0.51 -7.68 16.35
CA TRP A 91 -1.93 -7.87 16.03
C TRP A 91 -2.59 -6.55 15.61
N SER A 92 -2.39 -5.48 16.40
CA SER A 92 -2.85 -4.13 16.06
C SER A 92 -2.22 -3.65 14.75
N ALA A 93 -0.93 -3.92 14.53
CA ALA A 93 -0.26 -3.58 13.28
C ALA A 93 -0.87 -4.31 12.08
N THR A 94 -1.19 -5.60 12.23
CA THR A 94 -1.79 -6.43 11.18
C THR A 94 -3.17 -5.92 10.80
N TRP A 95 -4.03 -5.67 11.80
CA TRP A 95 -5.36 -5.09 11.56
C TRP A 95 -5.29 -3.67 10.97
N GLY A 96 -4.35 -2.85 11.45
CA GLY A 96 -4.09 -1.54 10.86
C GLY A 96 -3.70 -1.64 9.40
N ALA A 97 -2.79 -2.56 9.05
CA ALA A 97 -2.36 -2.77 7.69
C ALA A 97 -3.49 -3.27 6.79
N ILE A 98 -4.41 -4.09 7.32
CA ILE A 98 -5.65 -4.49 6.62
C ILE A 98 -6.52 -3.27 6.33
N ILE A 99 -6.76 -2.40 7.33
CA ILE A 99 -7.57 -1.20 7.15
C ILE A 99 -6.96 -0.24 6.14
N VAL A 100 -5.65 0.00 6.22
CA VAL A 100 -4.93 0.85 5.26
C VAL A 100 -5.06 0.28 3.85
N SER A 101 -4.91 -1.03 3.69
CA SER A 101 -5.01 -1.71 2.39
C SER A 101 -6.44 -1.64 1.84
N LEU A 102 -7.43 -1.85 2.69
CA LEU A 102 -8.85 -1.79 2.32
C LEU A 102 -9.24 -0.36 1.95
N THR A 103 -8.87 0.63 2.76
CA THR A 103 -9.10 2.05 2.48
C THR A 103 -8.43 2.45 1.16
N SER A 104 -7.21 1.96 0.93
CA SER A 104 -6.50 2.21 -0.33
C SER A 104 -7.18 1.58 -1.52
N TRP A 105 -7.70 0.37 -1.38
CA TRP A 105 -8.46 -0.33 -2.43
C TRP A 105 -9.76 0.40 -2.75
N VAL A 106 -10.54 0.76 -1.73
CA VAL A 106 -11.79 1.52 -1.87
C VAL A 106 -11.54 2.88 -2.51
N ALA A 107 -10.59 3.65 -1.98
CA ALA A 107 -10.26 4.96 -2.51
C ALA A 107 -9.72 4.86 -3.95
N SER A 108 -8.93 3.84 -4.25
CA SER A 108 -8.47 3.57 -5.62
C SER A 108 -9.61 3.20 -6.57
N HIS A 109 -10.69 2.58 -6.07
CA HIS A 109 -11.87 2.30 -6.89
C HIS A 109 -12.63 3.58 -7.23
N PHE A 110 -12.83 4.48 -6.25
CA PHE A 110 -13.48 5.77 -6.46
C PHE A 110 -12.65 6.75 -7.30
N VAL A 111 -11.33 6.76 -7.11
CA VAL A 111 -10.39 7.55 -7.92
C VAL A 111 -10.11 6.85 -9.27
N GLY A 112 -10.47 5.57 -9.38
CA GLY A 112 -10.14 4.62 -10.44
C GLY A 112 -10.97 4.66 -11.71
N GLY A 113 -11.75 5.72 -11.95
CA GLY A 113 -12.22 6.04 -13.30
C GLY A 113 -11.09 6.46 -14.26
N SER A 114 -9.88 6.77 -13.75
CA SER A 114 -8.79 7.37 -14.54
C SER A 114 -7.46 6.59 -14.49
N GLY A 115 -7.54 5.24 -14.54
CA GLY A 115 -6.36 4.35 -14.57
C GLY A 115 -6.18 3.56 -15.87
N ARG A 116 -7.07 3.72 -16.86
CA ARG A 116 -6.90 3.12 -18.18
C ARG A 116 -5.89 3.96 -18.94
N ILE A 117 -4.62 3.60 -18.86
CA ILE A 117 -3.62 4.06 -19.84
C ILE A 117 -4.04 3.44 -21.17
N GLU A 118 -4.91 4.17 -21.87
CA GLU A 118 -5.10 4.09 -23.31
C GLU A 118 -3.78 4.47 -24.00
N ARG A 119 -2.83 3.54 -24.04
CA ARG A 119 -1.75 3.53 -25.01
C ARG A 119 -1.52 2.11 -25.53
N LEU A 120 -2.56 1.53 -26.11
CA LEU A 120 -2.39 0.80 -27.37
C LEU A 120 -2.98 1.68 -28.46
N LYS A 121 -2.31 2.82 -28.68
CA LYS A 121 -2.51 3.64 -29.85
C LYS A 121 -2.08 2.77 -31.03
N ARG A 122 -3.04 2.11 -31.66
CA ARG A 122 -3.14 1.98 -33.11
C ARG A 122 -1.80 1.62 -33.77
N VAL A 123 -1.43 0.34 -33.71
CA VAL A 123 -0.68 -0.28 -34.82
C VAL A 123 -1.71 -0.90 -35.75
N GLU A 124 -2.61 -0.06 -36.28
CA GLU A 124 -3.16 -0.28 -37.61
C GLU A 124 -2.15 0.34 -38.56
N VAL A 125 -1.07 -0.39 -38.86
CA VAL A 125 -0.38 -0.20 -40.13
C VAL A 125 -1.13 -1.05 -41.14
N THR A 126 -2.29 -0.52 -41.51
CA THR A 126 -2.89 -0.73 -42.82
C THR A 126 -1.85 -0.32 -43.86
N GLY A 127 -1.51 -1.24 -44.76
CA GLY A 127 -0.91 -0.89 -46.04
C GLY A 127 0.45 -1.51 -46.33
N ARG A 128 0.45 -2.78 -46.75
CA ARG A 128 0.92 -3.13 -48.09
C ARG A 128 0.54 -4.58 -48.42
N ARG A 129 -0.56 -4.72 -49.15
CA ARG A 129 -0.59 -5.68 -50.25
C ARG A 129 0.59 -5.36 -51.15
N ILE A 130 1.42 -6.34 -51.41
CA ILE A 130 2.20 -6.41 -52.65
C ILE A 130 1.83 -7.76 -53.25
N ASP A 131 0.74 -7.74 -54.01
CA ASP A 131 0.54 -8.70 -55.09
C ASP A 131 1.25 -8.09 -56.31
N GLY A 132 2.08 -8.87 -57.00
CA GLY A 132 2.82 -8.48 -58.20
C GLY A 132 4.13 -9.21 -58.33
#